data_AF-N9R691-F1
#
_entry.id   AF-N9R691-F1
#
_cell.length_a   1.000
_cell.length_b   1.000
_cell.length_c   1.000
_cell.angle_alpha   90.00
_cell.angle_beta   90.00
_cell.angle_gamma   90.00
#
_symmetry.space_group_name_H-M   'P 1'
#
loop_
_entity.id
_entity.type
_entity.pdbx_description
1 polymer ?
#
loop_
_entity_poly.entity_id
_entity_poly.type
_entity_poly.pdbx_seq_one_letter_code
_entity_poly.pdbx_strand_id
1 'polypeptide(L)'
;MKNLVLTIVAFLPLVVNASSGQKAEIPTASASRDFCTKILYKREMRKISRNSQEEFSQLIREQWNNYSHKFPNETATVRLFLTVDGKVRDIDIYTDNPKLKKSIEKSISKVKAFPMPQEADANREARLFMLTFTEGDVVLNPSRKNHDDQFCSHLTT
;
A
#
# COMPACT_ATOMS: atom_id res chain seq x y z
N MET A 1 -52.34 30.30 -59.34
CA MET A 1 -53.09 31.37 -58.65
C MET A 1 -53.56 30.80 -57.31
N LYS A 2 -53.15 31.43 -56.20
CA LYS A 2 -53.94 31.80 -55.00
C LYS A 2 -55.12 30.89 -54.62
N ASN A 3 -55.42 30.47 -53.40
CA ASN A 3 -54.99 30.65 -52.01
C ASN A 3 -55.92 29.66 -51.24
N LEU A 4 -55.54 29.10 -50.09
CA LEU A 4 -56.36 29.25 -48.89
C LEU A 4 -55.63 28.74 -47.65
N VAL A 5 -55.36 29.68 -46.75
CA VAL A 5 -54.99 29.48 -45.36
C VAL A 5 -56.25 29.02 -44.62
N LEU A 6 -56.14 27.97 -43.79
CA LEU A 6 -56.98 27.92 -42.59
C LEU A 6 -56.15 27.46 -41.39
N THR A 7 -55.81 28.47 -40.61
CA THR A 7 -55.26 28.43 -39.27
C THR A 7 -56.21 27.72 -38.31
N ILE A 8 -55.70 26.75 -37.53
CA ILE A 8 -56.26 26.42 -36.22
C ILE A 8 -55.15 26.62 -35.19
N VAL A 9 -55.30 27.69 -34.43
CA VAL A 9 -54.56 27.98 -33.20
C VAL A 9 -55.17 27.14 -32.07
N ALA A 10 -54.28 26.68 -31.18
CA ALA A 10 -54.45 26.43 -29.74
C ALA A 10 -54.18 24.98 -29.33
N PHE A 11 -53.07 24.72 -28.65
CA PHE A 11 -53.00 24.78 -27.18
C PHE A 11 -51.59 24.30 -26.75
N LEU A 12 -50.85 25.15 -26.05
CA LEU A 12 -49.64 24.74 -25.32
C LEU A 12 -50.03 23.80 -24.17
N PRO A 13 -49.14 22.88 -23.80
CA PRO A 13 -48.53 23.10 -22.49
C PRO A 13 -47.01 23.10 -22.54
N LEU A 14 -46.45 24.02 -21.77
CA LEU A 14 -45.11 23.97 -21.22
C LEU A 14 -44.80 22.54 -20.73
N VAL A 15 -43.68 21.98 -21.19
CA VAL A 15 -42.85 21.11 -20.33
C VAL A 15 -41.43 21.63 -20.39
N VAL A 16 -41.08 22.37 -19.34
CA VAL A 16 -39.72 22.54 -18.84
C VAL A 16 -39.21 21.15 -18.47
N ASN A 17 -38.10 20.69 -19.05
CA ASN A 17 -36.81 20.72 -18.35
C ASN A 17 -35.69 20.13 -19.22
N ALA A 18 -34.61 20.91 -19.34
CA ALA A 18 -33.31 20.39 -19.66
C ALA A 18 -32.80 19.59 -18.46
N SER A 19 -32.29 18.38 -18.68
CA SER A 19 -31.07 17.93 -18.00
C SER A 19 -30.53 16.72 -18.74
N SER A 20 -29.34 16.92 -19.28
CA SER A 20 -28.41 15.90 -19.73
C SER A 20 -28.51 14.63 -18.90
N GLY A 21 -28.87 13.52 -19.54
CA GLY A 21 -28.71 12.19 -18.98
C GLY A 21 -27.24 11.86 -18.80
N GLN A 22 -26.65 12.33 -17.70
CA GLN A 22 -25.57 11.58 -17.07
C GLN A 22 -26.24 10.37 -16.43
N LYS A 23 -26.29 9.28 -17.20
CA LYS A 23 -26.49 7.95 -16.66
C LYS A 23 -25.31 7.69 -15.74
N ALA A 24 -25.48 7.97 -14.46
CA ALA A 24 -24.68 7.32 -13.44
C ALA A 24 -24.89 5.82 -13.66
N GLU A 25 -23.91 5.17 -14.28
CA GLU A 25 -23.88 3.72 -14.34
C GLU A 25 -23.84 3.25 -12.89
N ILE A 26 -24.98 2.72 -12.41
CA ILE A 26 -25.01 1.91 -11.21
C ILE A 26 -23.97 0.81 -11.46
N PRO A 27 -22.88 0.74 -10.67
CA PRO A 27 -21.90 -0.31 -10.86
C PRO A 27 -22.65 -1.62 -10.80
N THR A 28 -22.59 -2.39 -11.89
CA THR A 28 -23.24 -3.68 -11.96
C THR A 28 -22.73 -4.53 -10.80
N ALA A 29 -23.59 -5.36 -10.20
CA ALA A 29 -23.20 -6.21 -9.08
C ALA A 29 -21.95 -7.05 -9.38
N SER A 30 -21.70 -7.38 -10.66
CA SER A 30 -20.48 -8.02 -11.16
C SER A 30 -19.23 -7.12 -11.06
N ALA A 31 -19.32 -5.84 -11.42
CA ALA A 31 -18.19 -4.91 -11.32
C ALA A 31 -17.77 -4.67 -9.85
N SER A 32 -18.74 -4.56 -8.95
CA SER A 32 -18.49 -4.46 -7.51
C SER A 32 -17.85 -5.74 -6.95
N ARG A 33 -18.26 -6.91 -7.44
CA ARG A 33 -17.68 -8.21 -7.03
C ARG A 33 -16.23 -8.35 -7.49
N ASP A 34 -15.93 -8.06 -8.76
CA ASP A 34 -14.58 -8.13 -9.31
C ASP A 34 -13.62 -7.15 -8.61
N PHE A 35 -14.11 -5.94 -8.31
CA PHE A 35 -13.38 -4.97 -7.51
C PHE A 35 -13.04 -5.55 -6.13
N CYS A 36 -14.04 -6.12 -5.44
CA CYS A 36 -13.81 -6.66 -4.11
C CYS A 36 -12.93 -7.91 -4.09
N THR A 37 -13.01 -8.78 -5.09
CA THR A 37 -12.06 -9.90 -5.25
C THR A 37 -10.62 -9.39 -5.36
N LYS A 38 -10.38 -8.33 -6.15
CA LYS A 38 -9.05 -7.72 -6.27
C LYS A 38 -8.56 -7.08 -4.97
N ILE A 39 -9.44 -6.42 -4.22
CA ILE A 39 -9.09 -5.83 -2.92
C ILE A 39 -8.75 -6.92 -1.90
N LEU A 40 -9.54 -7.99 -1.82
CA LEU A 40 -9.27 -9.11 -0.92
C LEU A 40 -7.97 -9.83 -1.29
N TYR A 41 -7.72 -10.05 -2.57
CA TYR A 41 -6.45 -10.60 -3.05
C TYR A 41 -5.27 -9.71 -2.64
N LYS A 42 -5.36 -8.39 -2.89
CA LYS A 42 -4.32 -7.43 -2.51
C LYS A 42 -4.08 -7.42 -1.00
N ARG A 43 -5.13 -7.54 -0.19
CA ARG A 43 -5.02 -7.64 1.27
C ARG A 43 -4.25 -8.89 1.68
N GLU A 44 -4.56 -10.03 1.08
CA GLU A 44 -3.85 -11.28 1.39
C GLU A 44 -2.37 -11.20 0.99
N MET A 45 -2.07 -10.65 -0.20
CA MET A 45 -0.67 -10.45 -0.62
C MET A 45 0.10 -9.50 0.31
N ARG A 46 -0.55 -8.44 0.81
CA ARG A 46 0.04 -7.55 1.82
C ARG A 46 0.29 -8.27 3.15
N LYS A 47 -0.59 -9.17 3.55
CA LYS A 47 -0.42 -9.97 4.78
C LYS A 47 0.79 -10.90 4.65
N ILE A 48 0.91 -11.62 3.54
CA ILE A 48 2.07 -12.46 3.25
C ILE A 48 3.35 -11.61 3.25
N SER A 49 3.35 -10.48 2.53
CA SER A 49 4.46 -9.53 2.52
C SER A 49 4.82 -9.05 3.92
N ARG A 50 3.83 -8.75 4.76
CA ARG A 50 4.05 -8.25 6.12
C ARG A 50 4.71 -9.30 7.00
N ASN A 51 4.25 -10.54 6.95
CA ASN A 51 4.84 -11.65 7.69
C ASN A 51 6.32 -11.82 7.30
N SER A 52 6.65 -11.80 6.01
CA SER A 52 8.05 -11.85 5.57
C SER A 52 8.87 -10.65 6.09
N GLN A 53 8.32 -9.44 6.04
CA GLN A 53 9.01 -8.26 6.59
C GLN A 53 9.27 -8.36 8.11
N GLU A 54 8.38 -9.02 8.85
CA GLU A 54 8.58 -9.29 10.28
C GLU A 54 9.77 -10.24 10.49
N GLU A 55 9.86 -11.32 9.71
CA GLU A 55 11.02 -12.20 9.69
C GLU A 55 12.31 -11.44 9.31
N PHE A 56 12.25 -10.53 8.32
CA PHE A 56 13.40 -9.70 7.94
C PHE A 56 13.89 -8.83 9.10
N SER A 57 12.95 -8.23 9.83
CA SER A 57 13.25 -7.40 11.00
C SER A 57 13.91 -8.21 12.11
N GLN A 58 13.48 -9.46 12.32
CA GLN A 58 14.07 -10.37 13.30
C GLN A 58 15.52 -10.72 12.93
N LEU A 59 15.79 -11.06 11.67
CA LEU A 59 17.15 -11.33 11.19
C LEU A 59 18.09 -10.14 11.44
N ILE A 60 17.63 -8.92 11.14
CA ILE A 60 18.43 -7.71 11.40
C ILE A 60 18.62 -7.48 12.91
N ARG A 61 17.56 -7.68 13.70
CA ARG A 61 17.59 -7.57 15.16
C ARG A 61 18.64 -8.49 15.77
N GLU A 62 18.68 -9.75 15.34
CA GLU A 62 19.70 -10.73 15.76
C GLU A 62 21.12 -10.23 15.45
N GLN A 63 21.34 -9.68 14.26
CA GLN A 63 22.65 -9.12 13.88
C GLN A 63 23.01 -7.85 14.67
N TRP A 64 22.01 -7.10 15.14
CA TRP A 64 22.20 -5.82 15.82
C TRP A 64 22.26 -5.91 17.34
N ASN A 65 21.73 -6.97 17.95
CA ASN A 65 21.65 -7.11 19.42
C ASN A 65 22.99 -6.87 20.16
N ASN A 66 24.12 -7.20 19.53
CA ASN A 66 25.46 -6.95 20.07
C ASN A 66 25.85 -5.47 20.21
N TYR A 67 25.09 -4.56 19.60
CA TYR A 67 25.35 -3.12 19.55
C TYR A 67 24.29 -2.28 20.26
N SER A 68 23.10 -2.84 20.51
CA SER A 68 21.90 -2.10 20.94
C SER A 68 22.11 -1.29 22.23
N HIS A 69 22.84 -1.84 23.21
CA HIS A 69 23.16 -1.18 24.48
C HIS A 69 24.17 -0.02 24.36
N LYS A 70 24.79 0.19 23.19
CA LYS A 70 25.82 1.23 22.98
C LYS A 70 25.23 2.59 22.59
N PHE A 71 23.92 2.65 22.36
CA PHE A 71 23.22 3.82 21.83
C PHE A 71 21.95 4.11 22.67
N PRO A 72 22.11 4.45 23.97
CA PRO A 72 20.97 4.72 24.83
C PRO A 72 20.23 5.97 24.36
N ASN A 73 18.90 5.95 24.39
CA ASN A 73 18.02 7.04 23.95
C ASN A 73 18.20 7.54 22.50
N GLU A 74 18.94 6.81 21.67
CA GLU A 74 19.14 7.14 20.27
C GLU A 74 18.16 6.39 19.38
N THR A 75 17.76 7.03 18.29
CA THR A 75 16.86 6.41 17.31
C THR A 75 17.36 6.60 15.89
N ALA A 76 17.05 5.64 15.04
CA ALA A 76 17.29 5.74 13.60
C ALA A 76 16.15 5.11 12.83
N THR A 77 15.69 5.78 11.78
CA THR A 77 14.77 5.17 10.81
C THR A 77 15.55 4.68 9.62
N VAL A 78 15.26 3.47 9.17
CA VAL A 78 15.89 2.85 8.00
C VAL A 78 14.82 2.50 6.99
N ARG A 79 15.08 2.82 5.72
CA ARG A 79 14.32 2.28 4.59
C ARG A 79 15.22 1.34 3.81
N LEU A 80 14.77 0.10 3.68
CA LEU A 80 15.49 -0.95 2.97
C LEU A 80 14.82 -1.25 1.65
N PHE A 81 15.63 -1.33 0.60
CA PHE A 81 15.21 -1.76 -0.71
C PHE A 81 15.91 -3.07 -1.07
N LEU A 82 15.13 -4.07 -1.44
CA LEU A 82 15.63 -5.39 -1.81
C LEU A 82 15.47 -5.68 -3.29
N THR A 83 16.29 -6.60 -3.81
CA THR A 83 16.09 -7.24 -5.10
C THR A 83 14.98 -8.30 -5.01
N VAL A 84 14.59 -8.89 -6.15
CA VAL A 84 13.61 -9.99 -6.20
C VAL A 84 14.07 -11.23 -5.42
N ASP A 85 15.39 -11.46 -5.35
CA ASP A 85 16.02 -12.57 -4.63
C ASP A 85 16.36 -12.21 -3.17
N GLY A 86 15.88 -11.07 -2.66
CA GLY A 86 16.06 -10.69 -1.26
C GLY A 86 17.46 -10.16 -0.92
N LYS A 87 18.28 -9.76 -1.90
CA LYS A 87 19.54 -9.07 -1.63
C LYS A 87 19.27 -7.60 -1.37
N VAL A 88 20.07 -6.97 -0.50
CA VAL A 88 20.01 -5.52 -0.30
C VAL A 88 20.44 -4.80 -1.57
N ARG A 89 19.56 -3.97 -2.11
CA ARG A 89 19.82 -3.09 -3.24
C ARG A 89 20.24 -1.71 -2.78
N ASP A 90 19.55 -1.16 -1.79
CA ASP A 90 19.79 0.19 -1.29
C ASP A 90 19.35 0.34 0.18
N ILE A 91 19.95 1.29 0.89
CA ILE A 91 19.72 1.56 2.31
C ILE A 91 19.67 3.08 2.53
N ASP A 92 18.50 3.60 2.88
CA ASP A 92 18.39 4.97 3.42
C ASP A 92 18.37 4.92 4.95
N ILE A 93 19.31 5.60 5.61
CA ILE A 93 19.38 5.68 7.07
C ILE A 93 19.24 7.14 7.50
N TYR A 94 18.24 7.40 8.34
CA TYR A 94 17.92 8.70 8.90
C TYR A 94 18.29 8.71 10.39
N THR A 95 19.43 9.32 10.72
CA THR A 95 19.93 9.53 12.07
C THR A 95 21.02 10.60 12.06
N ASP A 96 21.13 11.38 13.13
CA ASP A 96 22.20 12.37 13.30
C ASP A 96 23.46 11.74 13.93
N ASN A 97 23.38 10.49 14.41
CA ASN A 97 24.48 9.80 15.05
C ASN A 97 25.27 8.92 14.03
N PRO A 98 26.49 9.32 13.62
CA PRO A 98 27.26 8.58 12.63
C PRO A 98 27.77 7.22 13.14
N LYS A 99 27.90 7.03 14.46
CA LYS A 99 28.29 5.73 15.04
C LYS A 99 27.13 4.74 14.99
N LEU A 100 25.91 5.22 15.28
CA LEU A 100 24.68 4.42 15.15
C LEU A 100 24.48 4.00 13.69
N LYS A 101 24.60 4.94 12.74
CA LYS A 101 24.51 4.66 11.30
C LYS A 101 25.44 3.51 10.87
N LYS A 102 26.74 3.58 11.20
CA LYS A 102 27.71 2.52 10.88
C LYS A 102 27.38 1.18 11.53
N SER A 103 26.84 1.21 12.74
CA SER A 103 26.40 -0.02 13.42
C SER A 103 25.25 -0.69 12.68
N ILE A 104 24.28 0.10 12.22
CA ILE A 104 23.11 -0.37 11.45
C ILE A 104 23.56 -0.96 10.11
N GLU A 105 24.39 -0.23 9.34
CA GLU A 105 24.94 -0.69 8.06
C GLU A 105 25.66 -2.04 8.21
N LYS A 106 26.49 -2.17 9.26
CA LYS A 106 27.21 -3.41 9.55
C LYS A 106 26.26 -4.56 9.86
N SER A 107 25.22 -4.34 10.68
CA SER A 107 24.25 -5.38 11.00
C SER A 107 23.44 -5.83 9.79
N ILE A 108 22.99 -4.90 8.95
CA ILE A 108 22.28 -5.21 7.70
C ILE A 108 23.19 -5.98 6.74
N SER A 109 24.46 -5.58 6.59
CA SER A 109 25.41 -6.24 5.68
C SER A 109 25.70 -7.71 6.03
N LYS A 110 25.50 -8.12 7.28
CA LYS A 110 25.66 -9.52 7.70
C LYS A 110 24.52 -10.40 7.24
N VAL A 111 23.35 -9.83 6.95
CA VAL A 111 22.21 -10.55 6.38
C VAL A 111 22.47 -10.71 4.88
N LYS A 112 22.96 -11.88 4.47
CA LYS A 112 23.35 -12.15 3.08
C LYS A 112 22.19 -12.03 2.08
N ALA A 113 21.03 -12.58 2.46
CA ALA A 113 19.80 -12.54 1.68
C ALA A 113 18.59 -12.75 2.60
N PHE A 114 17.50 -12.05 2.32
CA PHE A 114 16.23 -12.17 3.03
C PHE A 114 15.33 -13.25 2.37
N PRO A 115 14.55 -14.03 3.17
CA PRO A 115 13.67 -15.06 2.65
C PRO A 115 12.43 -14.46 1.97
N MET A 116 12.53 -14.19 0.66
CA MET A 116 11.45 -13.56 -0.08
C MET A 116 10.21 -14.46 -0.22
N PRO A 117 8.99 -13.90 -0.13
CA PRO A 117 7.77 -14.67 -0.37
C PRO A 117 7.70 -15.13 -1.83
N GLN A 118 7.00 -16.25 -2.06
CA GLN A 118 6.94 -16.93 -3.35
C GLN A 118 5.95 -16.25 -4.30
N GLU A 119 4.87 -15.69 -3.76
CA GLU A 119 3.83 -14.99 -4.49
C GLU A 119 4.41 -13.69 -5.07
N ALA A 120 4.35 -13.53 -6.38
CA ALA A 120 5.01 -12.42 -7.08
C ALA A 120 4.59 -11.03 -6.58
N ASP A 121 3.30 -10.85 -6.24
CA ASP A 121 2.79 -9.58 -5.73
C ASP A 121 3.17 -9.34 -4.25
N ALA A 122 3.19 -10.38 -3.42
CA ALA A 122 3.71 -10.28 -2.07
C ALA A 122 5.23 -10.00 -2.07
N ASN A 123 5.97 -10.61 -2.98
CA ASN A 123 7.40 -10.36 -3.18
C ASN A 123 7.64 -8.89 -3.55
N ARG A 124 6.87 -8.38 -4.51
CA ARG A 124 6.96 -6.99 -4.94
C ARG A 124 6.81 -6.01 -3.76
N GLU A 125 5.83 -6.25 -2.91
CA GLU A 125 5.55 -5.42 -1.72
C GLU A 125 6.63 -5.60 -0.63
N ALA A 126 7.12 -6.82 -0.43
CA ALA A 126 8.12 -7.13 0.59
C ALA A 126 9.48 -6.47 0.34
N ARG A 127 9.78 -6.12 -0.92
CA ARG A 127 11.06 -5.49 -1.31
C ARG A 127 11.30 -4.10 -0.74
N LEU A 128 10.28 -3.44 -0.18
CA LEU A 128 10.42 -2.16 0.48
C LEU A 128 9.82 -2.25 1.88
N PHE A 129 10.65 -2.02 2.88
CA PHE A 129 10.18 -1.94 4.25
C PHE A 129 10.99 -0.93 5.06
N MET A 130 10.39 -0.50 6.17
CA MET A 130 10.96 0.51 7.04
C MET A 130 11.10 -0.04 8.44
N LEU A 131 12.26 0.19 9.05
CA LEU A 131 12.56 -0.20 10.41
C LEU A 131 12.87 1.05 11.25
N THR A 132 12.54 0.98 12.53
CA THR A 132 13.04 1.92 13.53
C THR A 132 13.95 1.17 14.48
N PHE A 133 15.19 1.64 14.60
CA PHE A 133 16.14 1.18 15.59
C PHE A 133 16.01 2.08 16.82
N THR A 134 15.87 1.47 17.98
CA THR A 134 15.79 2.12 19.29
C THR A 134 16.67 1.38 20.28
N GLU A 135 16.91 1.94 21.46
CA GLU A 135 17.61 1.22 22.53
C GLU A 135 17.02 -0.18 22.73
N GLY A 136 17.86 -1.20 22.55
CA GLY A 136 17.48 -2.60 22.74
C GLY A 136 16.63 -3.24 21.64
N ASP A 137 16.12 -2.50 20.64
CA ASP A 137 15.16 -3.08 19.69
C ASP A 137 15.23 -2.57 18.24
N VAL A 138 14.74 -3.40 17.32
CA VAL A 138 14.50 -3.09 15.91
C VAL A 138 13.04 -3.36 15.60
N VAL A 139 12.27 -2.31 15.35
CA VAL A 139 10.82 -2.38 15.15
C VAL A 139 10.47 -2.20 13.68
N LEU A 140 9.63 -3.09 13.15
CA LEU A 140 9.09 -2.95 11.79
C LEU A 140 7.97 -1.91 11.75
N ASN A 141 8.17 -0.84 10.98
CA ASN A 141 7.19 0.23 10.87
C ASN A 141 5.94 -0.25 10.14
N PRO A 142 4.74 0.19 10.57
CA PRO A 142 3.49 -0.21 9.93
C PRO A 142 3.43 0.32 8.48
N SER A 143 2.87 -0.50 7.57
CA SER A 143 2.56 -0.02 6.24
C SER A 143 1.42 1.00 6.31
N ARG A 144 1.41 1.99 5.41
CA ARG A 144 0.34 3.00 5.36
C ARG A 144 -1.00 2.30 5.13
N LYS A 145 -1.98 2.57 5.99
CA LYS A 145 -3.34 2.05 5.86
C LYS A 145 -3.91 2.46 4.50
N ASN A 146 -4.49 1.51 3.77
CA ASN A 146 -5.25 1.81 2.56
C ASN A 146 -6.74 1.89 2.91
N HIS A 147 -7.38 2.99 2.54
CA HIS A 147 -8.80 3.23 2.80
C HIS A 147 -9.73 2.29 1.99
N ASP A 148 -9.24 1.74 0.87
CA ASP A 148 -10.01 0.88 -0.04
C ASP A 148 -10.46 -0.46 0.60
N ASP A 149 -9.79 -0.88 1.67
CA ASP A 149 -10.07 -2.12 2.38
C ASP A 149 -11.44 -2.13 3.07
N GLN A 150 -12.01 -0.96 3.39
CA GLN A 150 -13.26 -0.85 4.17
C GLN A 150 -14.53 -1.06 3.31
N PHE A 151 -14.47 -0.85 2.00
CA PHE A 151 -15.64 -0.96 1.12
C PHE A 151 -16.13 -2.41 0.98
N CYS A 152 -15.20 -3.36 0.94
CA CYS A 152 -15.50 -4.74 0.59
C CYS A 152 -15.85 -5.65 1.78
N SER A 153 -15.81 -5.16 3.01
CA SER A 153 -16.20 -5.95 4.20
C SER A 153 -17.71 -6.19 4.33
N HIS A 154 -18.53 -5.40 3.64
CA HIS A 154 -20.01 -5.47 3.75
C HIS A 154 -20.67 -6.32 2.64
N LEU A 155 -19.93 -6.73 1.61
CA LEU A 155 -20.46 -7.43 0.43
C LEU A 155 -20.22 -8.95 0.47
N THR A 156 -19.56 -9.46 1.50
CA THR A 156 -19.21 -10.88 1.66
C THR A 156 -20.00 -11.61 2.76
N THR A 157 -21.12 -11.05 3.23
CA THR A 157 -22.02 -11.68 4.20
C THR A 157 -23.12 -12.48 3.52
#